data_AF-A0A2U3LWM4-F1
#
_entry.id   AF-A0A2U3LWM4-F1
#
_cell.length_a   1.000
_cell.length_b   1.000
_cell.length_c   1.000
_cell.angle_alpha   90.00
_cell.angle_beta   90.00
_cell.angle_gamma   90.00
#
_symmetry.space_group_name_H-M   'P 1'
#
loop_
_entity.id
_entity.type
_entity.pdbx_description
1 polymer ?
#
loop_
_entity_poly.entity_id
_entity_poly.type
_entity_poly.pdbx_seq_one_letter_code
_entity_poly.pdbx_strand_id
1 'polypeptide(L)'
;MSPSASDYAYDVFFSYKRHSLTLDWTRGVHNRLRYWIMQACGGRDVQMFVDDESIETGDRWPEKLKEALRLSRCMVGVWSPAYFQSSWCVSEWESFRARERRLRMQSHGLIAPLRFHDGEHFPEDARAVQWTDVAAYTYTVPAFWTSPRALELEDVLKTFATQVARMIQNAPQFEADWPVVDLPGLALPRIGLARL
;
A
#
# COMPACT_ATOMS: atom_id res chain seq x y z
N MET A 1 -22.72 4.62 -14.47
CA MET A 1 -22.83 3.15 -14.29
C MET A 1 -22.42 2.85 -12.87
N SER A 2 -23.35 2.40 -12.04
CA SER A 2 -23.04 1.91 -10.69
C SER A 2 -22.26 0.59 -10.82
N PRO A 3 -21.24 0.32 -9.99
CA PRO A 3 -20.60 -0.98 -9.98
C PRO A 3 -21.68 -2.04 -9.67
N SER A 4 -21.79 -3.08 -10.51
CA SER A 4 -22.59 -4.25 -10.16
C SER A 4 -22.02 -4.82 -8.87
N ALA A 5 -22.86 -5.10 -7.88
CA ALA A 5 -22.51 -5.57 -6.53
C ALA A 5 -21.89 -6.99 -6.48
N SER A 6 -21.07 -7.36 -7.45
CA SER A 6 -20.54 -8.70 -7.68
C SER A 6 -19.06 -8.75 -8.07
N ASP A 7 -18.33 -7.62 -8.08
CA ASP A 7 -16.88 -7.61 -8.36
C ASP A 7 -16.18 -6.44 -7.65
N TYR A 8 -14.85 -6.51 -7.60
CA TYR A 8 -13.99 -5.43 -7.10
C TYR A 8 -14.17 -4.14 -7.91
N ALA A 9 -14.18 -3.00 -7.23
CA ALA A 9 -14.17 -1.68 -7.88
C ALA A 9 -12.75 -1.17 -8.17
N TYR A 10 -11.76 -1.69 -7.43
CA TYR A 10 -10.36 -1.29 -7.54
C TYR A 10 -9.45 -2.50 -7.74
N ASP A 11 -8.43 -2.31 -8.55
CA ASP A 11 -7.36 -3.27 -8.74
C ASP A 11 -6.33 -3.18 -7.62
N VAL A 12 -6.04 -1.96 -7.17
CA VAL A 12 -5.04 -1.73 -6.13
C VAL A 12 -5.57 -0.72 -5.12
N PHE A 13 -5.40 -1.06 -3.85
CA PHE A 13 -5.44 -0.12 -2.74
C PHE A 13 -4.03 0.42 -2.48
N PHE A 14 -3.78 1.70 -2.73
CA PHE A 14 -2.47 2.33 -2.56
C PHE A 14 -2.41 3.06 -1.23
N SER A 15 -1.74 2.45 -0.25
CA SER A 15 -1.65 2.88 1.15
C SER A 15 -0.28 3.48 1.44
N TYR A 16 -0.24 4.68 2.01
CA TYR A 16 1.02 5.35 2.39
C TYR A 16 0.80 6.33 3.54
N LYS A 17 1.86 6.63 4.30
CA LYS A 17 1.79 7.72 5.28
C LYS A 17 2.04 9.06 4.61
N ARG A 18 1.02 9.92 4.59
CA ARG A 18 1.14 11.29 4.08
C ARG A 18 2.08 12.14 4.94
N HIS A 19 2.98 12.85 4.27
CA HIS A 19 3.82 13.90 4.85
C HIS A 19 4.06 14.98 3.79
N SER A 20 4.09 16.26 4.18
CA SER A 20 4.19 17.39 3.24
C SER A 20 5.42 17.29 2.33
N LEU A 21 6.57 16.91 2.90
CA LEU A 21 7.84 16.79 2.16
C LEU A 21 7.93 15.58 1.21
N THR A 22 7.06 14.58 1.35
CA THR A 22 7.11 13.36 0.53
C THR A 22 5.92 13.25 -0.42
N LEU A 23 4.93 14.13 -0.32
CA LEU A 23 3.69 14.06 -1.10
C LEU A 23 3.95 14.09 -2.61
N ASP A 24 4.84 14.97 -3.08
CA ASP A 24 5.19 15.06 -4.51
C ASP A 24 5.90 13.78 -4.98
N TRP A 25 6.75 13.20 -4.14
CA TRP A 25 7.39 11.93 -4.42
C TRP A 25 6.34 10.82 -4.54
N THR A 26 5.44 10.69 -3.55
CA THR A 26 4.45 9.63 -3.54
C THR A 26 3.48 9.74 -4.73
N ARG A 27 3.05 10.95 -5.09
CA ARG A 27 2.23 11.19 -6.30
C ARG A 27 2.97 10.79 -7.58
N GLY A 28 4.25 11.12 -7.68
CA GLY A 28 5.08 10.75 -8.82
C GLY A 28 5.26 9.24 -8.96
N VAL A 29 5.42 8.52 -7.84
CA VAL A 29 5.47 7.06 -7.79
C VAL A 29 4.12 6.44 -8.14
N HIS A 30 3.03 6.91 -7.51
CA HIS A 30 1.68 6.44 -7.79
C HIS A 30 1.34 6.52 -9.28
N ASN A 31 1.59 7.67 -9.93
CA ASN A 31 1.25 7.88 -11.33
C ASN A 31 2.04 6.95 -12.27
N ARG A 32 3.36 6.79 -12.02
CA ARG A 32 4.22 5.89 -12.79
C ARG A 32 3.85 4.43 -12.57
N LEU A 33 3.61 4.05 -11.32
CA LEU A 33 3.22 2.69 -10.98
C LEU A 33 1.89 2.31 -11.63
N ARG A 34 0.88 3.19 -11.58
CA ARG A 34 -0.40 3.00 -12.28
C ARG A 34 -0.20 2.74 -13.77
N TYR A 35 0.63 3.57 -14.41
CA TYR A 35 0.96 3.42 -15.83
C TYR A 35 1.64 2.08 -16.13
N TRP A 36 2.65 1.70 -15.34
CA TRP A 36 3.38 0.45 -15.58
C TRP A 36 2.55 -0.80 -15.26
N ILE A 37 1.66 -0.76 -14.26
CA ILE A 37 0.71 -1.85 -14.00
C ILE A 37 -0.27 -1.97 -15.18
N MET A 38 -0.76 -0.87 -15.73
CA MET A 38 -1.61 -0.86 -16.92
C MET A 38 -0.92 -1.55 -18.11
N GLN A 39 0.37 -1.24 -18.35
CA GLN A 39 1.16 -1.93 -19.38
C GLN A 39 1.29 -3.44 -19.09
N ALA A 40 1.62 -3.81 -17.85
CA ALA A 40 1.75 -5.20 -17.43
C ALA A 40 0.42 -5.99 -17.47
N CYS A 41 -0.72 -5.29 -17.43
CA CYS A 41 -2.07 -5.83 -17.59
C CYS A 41 -2.55 -5.82 -19.05
N GLY A 42 -1.66 -5.66 -20.03
CA GLY A 42 -2.02 -5.69 -21.46
C GLY A 42 -2.73 -4.43 -21.94
N GLY A 43 -2.49 -3.28 -21.30
CA GLY A 43 -3.07 -1.99 -21.68
C GLY A 43 -4.49 -1.74 -21.16
N ARG A 44 -5.07 -2.67 -20.38
CA ARG A 44 -6.34 -2.46 -19.68
C ARG A 44 -6.18 -1.36 -18.64
N ASP A 45 -7.15 -0.47 -18.53
CA ASP A 45 -7.17 0.56 -17.49
C ASP A 45 -7.15 -0.06 -16.07
N VAL A 46 -6.37 0.55 -15.18
CA VAL A 46 -6.11 0.05 -13.82
C VAL A 46 -6.71 1.05 -12.83
N GLN A 47 -7.68 0.57 -12.07
CA GLN A 47 -8.33 1.37 -11.03
C GLN A 47 -7.52 1.28 -9.74
N MET A 48 -6.89 2.39 -9.35
CA MET A 48 -6.17 2.48 -8.07
C MET A 48 -6.94 3.40 -7.13
N PHE A 49 -7.35 2.85 -5.99
CA PHE A 49 -7.77 3.68 -4.87
C PHE A 49 -6.53 4.22 -4.17
N VAL A 50 -6.51 5.51 -3.88
CA VAL A 50 -5.45 6.15 -3.10
C VAL A 50 -6.06 6.55 -1.77
N ASP A 51 -5.43 6.11 -0.69
CA ASP A 51 -5.71 6.68 0.62
C ASP A 51 -5.07 8.08 0.69
N ASP A 52 -5.84 9.14 0.43
CA ASP A 52 -5.36 10.54 0.45
C ASP A 52 -5.49 11.17 1.85
N GLU A 53 -5.70 10.35 2.88
CA GLU A 53 -6.26 10.87 4.11
C GLU A 53 -5.24 11.60 5.01
N SER A 54 -5.53 12.88 5.15
CA SER A 54 -5.16 13.78 6.24
C SER A 54 -6.18 13.67 7.38
N ILE A 55 -6.55 12.45 7.78
CA ILE A 55 -7.52 12.31 8.87
C ILE A 55 -6.81 12.63 10.18
N GLU A 56 -7.33 13.65 10.87
CA GLU A 56 -6.81 14.09 12.16
C GLU A 56 -7.27 13.14 13.27
N THR A 57 -6.49 13.10 14.35
CA THR A 57 -6.82 12.32 15.54
C THR A 57 -8.21 12.71 16.08
N GLY A 58 -9.19 11.79 15.98
CA GLY A 58 -10.55 11.98 16.50
C GLY A 58 -11.68 11.78 15.48
N ASP A 59 -11.35 11.72 14.20
CA ASP A 59 -12.32 11.49 13.14
C ASP A 59 -12.74 10.01 13.03
N ARG A 60 -14.01 9.79 12.66
CA ARG A 60 -14.55 8.44 12.43
C ARG A 60 -13.97 7.88 11.14
N TRP A 61 -13.57 6.60 11.15
CA TRP A 61 -13.07 5.92 9.96
C TRP A 61 -14.11 5.97 8.82
N PRO A 62 -13.84 6.63 7.67
CA PRO A 62 -14.84 6.87 6.65
C PRO A 62 -15.33 5.56 6.05
N GLU A 63 -16.65 5.44 5.89
CA GLU A 63 -17.25 4.26 5.25
C GLU A 63 -16.70 4.03 3.84
N LYS A 64 -16.37 5.11 3.12
CA LYS A 64 -15.70 5.04 1.81
C LYS A 64 -14.35 4.31 1.87
N LEU A 65 -13.57 4.50 2.93
CA LEU A 65 -12.27 3.85 3.10
C LEU A 65 -12.45 2.35 3.40
N LYS A 66 -13.39 2.02 4.27
CA LYS A 66 -13.78 0.62 4.57
C LYS A 66 -14.32 -0.10 3.32
N GLU A 67 -15.14 0.59 2.52
CA GLU A 67 -15.64 0.08 1.24
C GLU A 67 -14.49 -0.13 0.26
N ALA A 68 -13.57 0.82 0.12
CA ALA A 68 -12.41 0.68 -0.77
C ALA A 68 -11.52 -0.51 -0.39
N LEU A 69 -11.34 -0.79 0.91
CA LEU A 69 -10.62 -1.99 1.37
C LEU A 69 -11.30 -3.28 0.90
N ARG A 70 -12.63 -3.38 1.01
CA ARG A 70 -13.39 -4.55 0.53
C ARG A 70 -13.36 -4.66 -1.00
N LEU A 71 -13.46 -3.53 -1.68
CA LEU A 71 -13.58 -3.44 -3.12
C LEU A 71 -12.24 -3.44 -3.86
N SER A 72 -11.12 -3.65 -3.17
CA SER A 72 -9.78 -3.73 -3.77
C SER A 72 -9.26 -5.16 -3.90
N ARG A 73 -8.70 -5.50 -5.07
CA ARG A 73 -8.11 -6.82 -5.32
C ARG A 73 -6.88 -7.09 -4.45
N CYS A 74 -5.94 -6.15 -4.41
CA CYS A 74 -4.71 -6.21 -3.62
C CYS A 74 -4.30 -4.83 -3.07
N MET A 75 -3.28 -4.80 -2.22
CA MET A 75 -2.70 -3.59 -1.63
C MET A 75 -1.28 -3.35 -2.15
N VAL A 76 -0.96 -2.09 -2.44
CA VAL A 76 0.42 -1.60 -2.47
C VAL A 76 0.64 -0.74 -1.23
N GLY A 77 1.57 -1.14 -0.36
CA GLY A 77 1.91 -0.40 0.86
C GLY A 77 3.26 0.29 0.75
N VAL A 78 3.31 1.61 0.88
CA VAL A 78 4.56 2.38 0.95
C VAL A 78 5.04 2.44 2.40
N TRP A 79 5.82 1.44 2.78
CA TRP A 79 6.19 1.18 4.17
C TRP A 79 7.33 2.05 4.65
N SER A 80 7.07 2.78 5.73
CA SER A 80 8.02 3.60 6.48
C SER A 80 7.78 3.42 7.99
N PRO A 81 8.69 3.84 8.88
CA PRO A 81 8.43 3.80 10.31
C PRO A 81 7.14 4.56 10.69
N ALA A 82 6.90 5.71 10.06
CA ALA A 82 5.68 6.51 10.27
C ALA A 82 4.40 5.82 9.79
N TYR A 83 4.50 4.93 8.78
CA TYR A 83 3.38 4.08 8.36
C TYR A 83 2.94 3.16 9.50
N PHE A 84 3.87 2.46 10.14
CA PHE A 84 3.55 1.51 11.20
C PHE A 84 3.23 2.17 12.56
N GLN A 85 3.43 3.48 12.69
CA GLN A 85 2.94 4.27 13.83
C GLN A 85 1.53 4.84 13.60
N SER A 86 0.99 4.73 12.39
CA SER A 86 -0.34 5.20 12.02
C SER A 86 -1.36 4.08 12.21
N SER A 87 -2.29 4.21 13.17
CA SER A 87 -3.35 3.21 13.38
C SER A 87 -4.18 2.99 12.11
N TRP A 88 -4.31 4.02 11.27
CA TRP A 88 -5.01 3.98 9.99
C TRP A 88 -4.29 3.09 8.98
N CYS A 89 -3.02 3.38 8.70
CA CYS A 89 -2.22 2.59 7.77
C CYS A 89 -2.08 1.13 8.24
N VAL A 90 -1.95 0.92 9.57
CA VAL A 90 -1.91 -0.44 10.14
C VAL A 90 -3.27 -1.13 10.02
N SER A 91 -4.39 -0.42 10.17
CA SER A 91 -5.75 -0.97 9.97
C SER A 91 -5.98 -1.44 8.53
N GLU A 92 -5.53 -0.65 7.55
CA GLU A 92 -5.56 -1.02 6.13
C GLU A 92 -4.74 -2.28 5.86
N TRP A 93 -3.48 -2.29 6.31
CA TRP A 93 -2.59 -3.44 6.18
C TRP A 93 -3.17 -4.70 6.85
N GLU A 94 -3.66 -4.58 8.09
CA GLU A 94 -4.27 -5.69 8.82
C GLU A 94 -5.57 -6.19 8.18
N SER A 95 -6.32 -5.35 7.46
CA SER A 95 -7.50 -5.78 6.70
C SER A 95 -7.12 -6.73 5.57
N PHE A 96 -6.05 -6.43 4.82
CA PHE A 96 -5.52 -7.35 3.80
C PHE A 96 -4.89 -8.60 4.43
N ARG A 97 -4.17 -8.48 5.55
CA ARG A 97 -3.64 -9.66 6.27
C ARG A 97 -4.74 -10.56 6.84
N ALA A 98 -5.84 -9.98 7.33
CA ALA A 98 -6.99 -10.75 7.78
C ALA A 98 -7.60 -11.55 6.63
N ARG A 99 -7.63 -10.98 5.42
CA ARG A 99 -8.06 -11.69 4.21
C ARG A 99 -7.09 -12.80 3.81
N GLU A 100 -5.77 -12.55 3.82
CA GLU A 100 -4.75 -13.59 3.59
C GLU A 100 -4.89 -14.76 4.57
N ARG A 101 -5.11 -14.46 5.87
CA ARG A 101 -5.35 -15.46 6.92
C ARG A 101 -6.64 -16.26 6.68
N ARG A 102 -7.75 -15.59 6.35
CA ARG A 102 -9.04 -16.23 6.01
C ARG A 102 -8.87 -17.22 4.85
N LEU A 103 -8.10 -16.83 3.85
CA LEU A 103 -7.81 -17.63 2.65
C LEU A 103 -6.66 -18.62 2.83
N ARG A 104 -5.99 -18.63 3.99
CA ARG A 104 -4.84 -19.50 4.31
C ARG A 104 -3.73 -19.39 3.26
N MET A 105 -3.47 -18.18 2.76
CA MET A 105 -2.43 -17.95 1.77
C MET A 105 -1.04 -18.18 2.40
N GLN A 106 -0.18 -18.94 1.71
CA GLN A 106 1.17 -19.29 2.22
C GLN A 106 2.31 -18.91 1.27
N SER A 107 2.10 -18.99 -0.05
CA SER A 107 3.14 -18.81 -1.07
C SER A 107 3.16 -17.42 -1.72
N HIS A 108 2.04 -16.71 -1.69
CA HIS A 108 1.90 -15.35 -2.23
C HIS A 108 0.82 -14.61 -1.45
N GLY A 109 0.98 -13.30 -1.28
CA GLY A 109 0.05 -12.45 -0.53
C GLY A 109 -0.82 -11.57 -1.43
N LEU A 110 -1.67 -10.79 -0.79
CA LEU A 110 -2.43 -9.67 -1.35
C LEU A 110 -1.75 -8.33 -1.09
N ILE A 111 -0.60 -8.32 -0.41
CA ILE A 111 0.15 -7.11 -0.06
C ILE A 111 1.45 -7.06 -0.84
N ALA A 112 1.66 -5.98 -1.60
CA ALA A 112 2.87 -5.66 -2.34
C ALA A 112 3.58 -4.47 -1.67
N PRO A 113 4.65 -4.71 -0.87
CA PRO A 113 5.29 -3.62 -0.16
C PRO A 113 6.37 -2.91 -0.97
N LEU A 114 6.35 -1.58 -0.95
CA LEU A 114 7.47 -0.71 -1.31
C LEU A 114 8.16 -0.26 -0.01
N ARG A 115 9.40 -0.68 0.22
CA ARG A 115 10.18 -0.28 1.40
C ARG A 115 10.72 1.13 1.21
N PHE A 116 10.07 2.12 1.81
CA PHE A 116 10.43 3.54 1.74
C PHE A 116 11.61 3.92 2.65
N HIS A 117 11.85 3.18 3.74
CA HIS A 117 12.94 3.48 4.68
C HIS A 117 13.65 2.20 5.17
N ASP A 118 14.38 2.30 6.28
CA ASP A 118 15.26 1.26 6.87
C ASP A 118 14.69 -0.17 6.89
N GLY A 119 13.42 -0.36 7.22
CA GLY A 119 12.85 -1.68 7.51
C GLY A 119 13.20 -2.23 8.89
N GLU A 120 14.10 -1.58 9.63
CA GLU A 120 14.54 -1.97 10.97
C GLU A 120 13.46 -1.73 12.01
N HIS A 121 12.74 -0.61 11.88
CA HIS A 121 11.67 -0.19 12.79
C HIS A 121 10.29 -0.77 12.43
N PHE A 122 10.25 -1.73 11.49
CA PHE A 122 8.99 -2.37 11.09
C PHE A 122 8.62 -3.45 12.11
N PRO A 123 7.30 -3.71 12.31
CA PRO A 123 6.88 -4.84 13.12
C PRO A 123 7.41 -6.16 12.54
N GLU A 124 7.62 -7.16 13.39
CA GLU A 124 8.19 -8.47 13.01
C GLU A 124 7.47 -9.09 11.82
N ASP A 125 6.14 -9.07 11.85
CA ASP A 125 5.29 -9.56 10.78
C ASP A 125 5.53 -8.86 9.44
N ALA A 126 5.76 -7.54 9.45
CA ALA A 126 6.11 -6.82 8.23
C ALA A 126 7.51 -7.19 7.76
N ARG A 127 8.48 -7.35 8.69
CA ARG A 127 9.86 -7.76 8.40
C ARG A 127 9.99 -9.13 7.74
N ALA A 128 9.00 -10.01 7.96
CA ALA A 128 8.94 -11.33 7.33
C ALA A 128 8.41 -11.30 5.88
N VAL A 129 7.84 -10.18 5.42
CA VAL A 129 7.30 -10.04 4.06
C VAL A 129 8.38 -9.58 3.09
N GLN A 130 8.47 -10.21 1.93
CA GLN A 130 9.35 -9.73 0.86
C GLN A 130 8.85 -8.38 0.31
N TRP A 131 9.75 -7.39 0.27
CA TRP A 131 9.47 -6.05 -0.25
C TRP A 131 10.29 -5.73 -1.49
N THR A 132 9.82 -4.74 -2.25
CA THR A 132 10.65 -4.02 -3.22
C THR A 132 11.29 -2.83 -2.53
N ASP A 133 12.62 -2.79 -2.51
CA ASP A 133 13.39 -1.73 -1.90
C ASP A 133 13.43 -0.48 -2.78
N VAL A 134 12.94 0.65 -2.25
CA VAL A 134 13.01 1.95 -2.90
C VAL A 134 13.66 3.02 -2.04
N ALA A 135 14.22 2.66 -0.88
CA ALA A 135 14.75 3.62 0.10
C ALA A 135 15.88 4.50 -0.47
N ALA A 136 16.64 3.98 -1.43
CA ALA A 136 17.69 4.73 -2.13
C ALA A 136 17.16 5.88 -3.02
N TYR A 137 15.84 5.96 -3.23
CA TYR A 137 15.20 6.88 -4.17
C TYR A 137 14.19 7.83 -3.52
N THR A 138 14.06 7.83 -2.19
CA THR A 138 13.04 8.59 -1.45
C THR A 138 13.48 10.02 -1.14
N TYR A 139 13.85 10.78 -2.17
CA TYR A 139 14.26 12.17 -2.03
C TYR A 139 13.05 13.11 -1.96
N THR A 140 13.12 14.10 -1.07
CA THR A 140 12.04 15.08 -0.83
C THR A 140 12.09 16.30 -1.74
N VAL A 141 13.16 16.45 -2.52
CA VAL A 141 13.39 17.63 -3.36
C VAL A 141 12.89 17.40 -4.80
N PRO A 142 12.23 18.39 -5.45
CA PRO A 142 11.70 18.22 -6.80
C PRO A 142 12.74 17.83 -7.85
N ALA A 143 14.00 18.29 -7.69
CA ALA A 143 15.11 17.99 -8.58
C ALA A 143 15.43 16.48 -8.70
N PHE A 144 14.95 15.66 -7.76
CA PHE A 144 15.02 14.21 -7.87
C PHE A 144 14.42 13.69 -9.17
N TRP A 145 13.25 14.20 -9.58
CA TRP A 145 12.50 13.70 -10.74
C TRP A 145 13.18 13.94 -12.09
N THR A 146 14.19 14.82 -12.13
CA THR A 146 15.01 15.08 -13.31
C THR A 146 16.41 14.47 -13.21
N SER A 147 16.68 13.69 -12.16
CA SER A 147 17.98 13.07 -11.92
C SER A 147 18.08 11.66 -12.50
N PRO A 148 19.30 11.12 -12.73
CA PRO A 148 19.48 9.72 -13.10
C PRO A 148 18.88 8.72 -12.10
N ARG A 149 18.81 9.08 -10.80
CA ARG A 149 18.18 8.25 -9.76
C ARG A 149 16.69 8.03 -10.00
N ALA A 150 16.00 8.95 -10.66
CA ALA A 150 14.59 8.76 -11.01
C ALA A 150 14.40 7.71 -12.12
N LEU A 151 15.36 7.58 -13.04
CA LEU A 151 15.37 6.52 -14.05
C LEU A 151 15.59 5.15 -13.39
N GLU A 152 16.53 5.08 -12.45
CA GLU A 152 16.78 3.87 -11.64
C GLU A 152 15.52 3.46 -10.86
N LEU A 153 14.84 4.42 -10.21
CA LEU A 153 13.56 4.16 -9.55
C LEU A 153 12.51 3.65 -10.54
N GLU A 154 12.44 4.22 -11.75
CA GLU A 154 11.47 3.79 -12.75
C GLU A 154 11.68 2.35 -13.20
N ASP A 155 12.93 1.89 -13.34
CA ASP A 155 13.23 0.50 -13.66
C ASP A 155 12.84 -0.46 -12.51
N VAL A 156 13.01 -0.03 -11.26
CA VAL A 156 12.47 -0.76 -10.09
C VAL A 156 10.94 -0.82 -10.15
N LEU A 157 10.27 0.29 -10.46
CA LEU A 157 8.81 0.35 -10.55
C LEU A 157 8.25 -0.51 -11.70
N LYS A 158 8.93 -0.63 -12.85
CA LYS A 158 8.52 -1.54 -13.93
C LYS A 158 8.52 -3.00 -13.48
N THR A 159 9.57 -3.40 -12.76
CA THR A 159 9.68 -4.77 -12.21
C THR A 159 8.58 -5.01 -11.18
N PHE A 160 8.39 -4.07 -10.25
CA PHE A 160 7.35 -4.13 -9.23
C PHE A 160 5.95 -4.16 -9.83
N ALA A 161 5.68 -3.35 -10.85
CA ALA A 161 4.40 -3.33 -11.56
C ALA A 161 4.03 -4.70 -12.15
N THR A 162 5.02 -5.44 -12.66
CA THR A 162 4.79 -6.82 -13.15
C THR A 162 4.37 -7.77 -12.03
N GLN A 163 4.91 -7.59 -10.82
CA GLN A 163 4.51 -8.37 -9.65
C GLN A 163 3.09 -8.02 -9.21
N VAL A 164 2.76 -6.73 -9.14
CA VAL A 164 1.41 -6.25 -8.81
C VAL A 164 0.38 -6.71 -9.84
N ALA A 165 0.71 -6.69 -11.14
CA ALA A 165 -0.16 -7.20 -12.19
C ALA A 165 -0.47 -8.70 -12.00
N ARG A 166 0.51 -9.51 -11.60
CA ARG A 166 0.28 -10.92 -11.25
C ARG A 166 -0.62 -11.06 -10.03
N MET A 167 -0.51 -10.19 -9.03
CA MET A 167 -1.41 -10.20 -7.88
C MET A 167 -2.84 -9.82 -8.26
N ILE A 168 -3.02 -8.84 -9.15
CA ILE A 168 -4.34 -8.46 -9.69
C ILE A 168 -4.97 -9.65 -10.44
N GLN A 169 -4.20 -10.33 -11.30
CA GLN A 169 -4.68 -11.46 -12.10
C GLN A 169 -5.02 -12.69 -11.24
N ASN A 170 -4.25 -12.93 -10.18
CA ASN A 170 -4.45 -14.04 -9.24
C ASN A 170 -5.28 -13.65 -8.02
N ALA A 171 -5.94 -12.50 -8.03
CA ALA A 171 -6.74 -12.05 -6.90
C ALA A 171 -7.90 -13.03 -6.65
N PRO A 172 -8.21 -13.36 -5.38
CA PRO A 172 -9.28 -14.29 -5.07
C PRO A 172 -10.63 -13.71 -5.47
N GLN A 173 -11.61 -14.59 -5.71
CA GLN A 173 -12.99 -14.20 -6.03
C GLN A 173 -13.50 -13.18 -5.01
N PHE A 174 -14.25 -12.18 -5.47
CA PHE A 174 -14.82 -11.16 -4.60
C PHE A 174 -15.76 -11.76 -3.54
N GLU A 175 -15.58 -11.34 -2.28
CA GLU A 175 -16.50 -11.63 -1.18
C GLU A 175 -16.92 -10.31 -0.53
N ALA A 176 -18.24 -10.07 -0.45
CA ALA A 176 -18.77 -8.81 0.05
C ALA A 176 -18.48 -8.57 1.55
N ASP A 177 -18.22 -9.63 2.30
CA ASP A 177 -17.91 -9.62 3.72
C ASP A 177 -16.40 -9.68 4.00
N TRP A 178 -15.55 -9.23 3.06
CA TRP A 178 -14.12 -9.12 3.32
C TRP A 178 -13.85 -8.39 4.65
N PRO A 179 -12.93 -8.94 5.47
CA PRO A 179 -12.66 -8.39 6.79
C PRO A 179 -12.10 -6.99 6.67
N VAL A 180 -12.60 -6.09 7.51
CA VAL A 180 -12.09 -4.74 7.67
C VAL A 180 -11.74 -4.58 9.14
N VAL A 181 -10.44 -4.41 9.42
CA VAL A 181 -9.89 -4.30 10.76
C VAL A 181 -9.80 -2.83 11.12
N ASP A 182 -10.62 -2.38 12.08
CA ASP A 182 -10.54 -1.04 12.66
C ASP A 182 -9.75 -1.13 13.95
N LEU A 183 -8.47 -0.77 13.92
CA LEU A 183 -7.70 -0.62 15.14
C LEU A 183 -8.05 0.77 15.70
N PRO A 184 -8.81 0.86 16.82
CA PRO A 184 -8.97 2.13 17.49
C PRO A 184 -7.58 2.69 17.75
N GLY A 185 -7.41 4.02 17.66
CA GLY A 185 -6.14 4.70 17.92
C GLY A 185 -5.54 4.30 19.26
N LEU A 186 -4.85 3.16 19.27
CA LEU A 186 -4.31 2.51 20.44
C LEU A 186 -2.98 3.22 20.69
N ALA A 187 -2.84 3.70 21.92
CA ALA A 187 -1.60 4.24 22.46
C ALA A 187 -0.43 3.43 21.92
N LEU A 188 0.47 4.12 21.21
CA LEU A 188 1.64 3.57 20.54
C LEU A 188 2.23 2.41 21.37
N PRO A 189 2.60 1.28 20.72
CA PRO A 189 3.30 0.21 21.42
C PRO A 189 4.45 0.85 22.20
N ARG A 190 4.52 0.57 23.52
CA ARG A 190 5.66 1.01 24.32
C ARG A 190 6.90 0.45 23.64
N ILE A 191 7.63 1.33 22.95
CA ILE A 191 8.99 1.04 22.51
C ILE A 191 9.70 0.66 23.80
N GLY A 192 10.11 -0.60 23.91
CA GLY A 192 11.05 -0.99 24.93
C GLY A 192 12.29 -0.15 24.68
N LEU A 193 12.51 0.87 25.50
CA LEU A 193 13.77 1.59 25.61
C LEU A 193 14.82 0.60 26.11
N ALA A 194 15.24 -0.30 25.24
CA ALA A 194 16.43 -1.09 25.42
C ALA A 194 17.56 -0.32 24.74
N ARG A 195 18.31 0.42 25.58
CA ARG A 195 19.62 1.05 25.32
C ARG A 195 19.59 2.37 24.54
N LEU A 196 19.31 3.43 25.29
CA LEU A 196 20.17 4.62 25.29
C LEU A 196 21.08 4.52 26.52
#